data_AF-A0A497MZL1-F1
#
_entry.id   AF-A0A497MZL1-F1
#
_cell.length_a   1.000
_cell.length_b   1.000
_cell.length_c   1.000
_cell.angle_alpha   90.00
_cell.angle_beta   90.00
_cell.angle_gamma   90.00
#
_symmetry.space_group_name_H-M   'P 1'
#
loop_
_entity.id
_entity.type
_entity.pdbx_description
1 polymer ?
#
loop_
_entity_poly.entity_id
_entity_poly.type
_entity_poly.pdbx_seq_one_letter_code
_entity_poly.pdbx_strand_id
1 'polypeptide(L)'
;MWTSWAESLSFKDGKLYFELGPMRLTVIAEKDGKPCWKAVSAAVSQAVQALCEVAENRRKLSRPAVEIDGGDFPEVVRRMVEACRATGDETLTPMAAVAGAISDLAAEAALKAGA
;
A
#
# COMPACT_ATOMS: atom_id res chain seq x y z
N MET A 1 -9.82 4.13 -14.79
CA MET A 1 -8.40 4.45 -14.57
C MET A 1 -8.35 5.19 -13.23
N TRP A 2 -7.57 4.73 -12.24
CA TRP A 2 -7.58 5.31 -10.88
C TRP A 2 -7.19 6.79 -10.83
N THR A 3 -6.54 7.29 -11.89
CA THR A 3 -6.15 8.69 -12.06
C THR A 3 -7.33 9.66 -11.95
N SER A 4 -8.57 9.23 -12.25
CA SER A 4 -9.77 10.08 -12.06
C SER A 4 -10.18 10.25 -10.59
N TRP A 5 -9.59 9.48 -9.67
CA TRP A 5 -9.85 9.56 -8.23
C TRP A 5 -8.73 10.29 -7.48
N ALA A 6 -7.63 10.62 -8.16
CA ALA A 6 -6.52 11.34 -7.54
C ALA A 6 -6.91 12.81 -7.32
N GLU A 7 -6.70 13.29 -6.10
CA GLU A 7 -6.87 14.71 -5.75
C GLU A 7 -5.71 15.54 -6.29
N SER A 8 -4.51 14.97 -6.28
CA SER A 8 -3.32 15.58 -6.88
C SER A 8 -2.39 14.52 -7.47
N LEU A 9 -1.70 14.89 -8.55
CA LEU A 9 -0.69 14.07 -9.22
C LEU A 9 0.40 15.02 -9.75
N SER A 10 1.63 14.89 -9.26
CA SER A 10 2.74 15.72 -9.70
C SER A 10 4.04 14.93 -9.83
N PHE A 11 4.89 15.36 -10.76
CA PHE A 11 6.18 14.77 -11.03
C PHE A 11 7.25 15.84 -10.77
N LYS A 12 8.21 15.53 -9.90
CA LYS A 12 9.31 16.45 -9.57
C LYS A 12 10.56 15.67 -9.19
N ASP A 13 11.70 16.05 -9.75
CA ASP A 13 13.03 15.49 -9.44
C ASP A 13 13.08 13.95 -9.55
N GLY A 14 12.43 13.37 -10.57
CA GLY A 14 12.38 11.92 -10.79
C GLY A 14 11.43 11.15 -9.88
N LYS A 15 10.65 11.86 -9.06
CA LYS A 15 9.70 11.28 -8.09
C LYS A 15 8.28 11.58 -8.51
N LEU A 16 7.40 10.62 -8.28
CA LEU A 16 5.97 10.81 -8.41
C LEU A 16 5.36 11.04 -7.04
N TYR A 17 4.60 12.12 -6.92
CA TYR A 17 3.79 12.45 -5.75
C TYR A 17 2.33 12.38 -6.14
N PHE A 18 1.52 11.65 -5.37
CA PHE A 18 0.08 11.67 -5.57
C PHE A 18 -0.69 11.53 -4.26
N GLU A 19 -1.90 12.07 -4.30
CA GLU A 19 -2.87 12.01 -3.21
C GLU A 19 -4.16 11.39 -3.73
N LEU A 20 -4.65 10.36 -3.05
CA LEU A 20 -5.88 9.64 -3.39
C LEU A 20 -6.62 9.30 -2.08
N GLY A 21 -7.67 10.07 -1.79
CA GLY A 21 -8.40 9.97 -0.53
C GLY A 21 -7.48 10.10 0.68
N PRO A 22 -7.48 9.14 1.63
CA PRO A 22 -6.64 9.22 2.83
C PRO A 22 -5.16 8.94 2.57
N MET A 23 -4.78 8.51 1.36
CA MET A 23 -3.42 8.09 1.03
C MET A 23 -2.65 9.19 0.33
N ARG A 24 -1.49 9.54 0.89
CA ARG A 24 -0.47 10.37 0.23
C ARG A 24 0.76 9.49 0.01
N LEU A 25 1.20 9.36 -1.24
CA LEU A 25 2.30 8.46 -1.58
C LEU A 25 3.35 9.20 -2.42
N THR A 26 4.61 8.93 -2.11
CA THR A 26 5.76 9.31 -2.93
C THR A 26 6.39 8.04 -3.48
N VAL A 27 6.53 7.95 -4.80
CA VAL A 27 7.12 6.79 -5.47
C VAL A 27 8.40 7.23 -6.18
N ILE A 28 9.48 6.51 -5.88
CA ILE A 28 10.78 6.64 -6.53
C ILE A 28 11.14 5.24 -7.02
N ALA A 29 11.37 5.10 -8.32
CA ALA A 29 11.84 3.85 -8.91
C ALA A 29 12.86 4.19 -9.99
N GLU A 30 14.04 3.59 -9.91
CA GLU A 30 15.17 3.92 -10.76
C GLU A 30 15.85 2.65 -11.23
N LYS A 31 16.24 2.59 -12.50
CA LYS A 31 17.08 1.54 -13.05
C LYS A 31 18.34 2.16 -13.63
N ASP A 32 19.50 1.67 -13.20
CA ASP A 32 20.81 2.19 -13.63
C ASP A 32 20.94 3.72 -13.42
N GLY A 33 20.41 4.22 -12.30
CA GLY A 33 20.42 5.65 -11.93
C GLY A 33 19.48 6.52 -12.75
N LYS A 34 18.53 5.94 -13.48
CA LYS A 34 17.52 6.68 -14.29
C LYS A 34 16.10 6.32 -13.85
N PRO A 35 15.15 7.27 -13.83
CA PRO A 35 13.75 6.96 -13.51
C PRO A 35 13.15 5.83 -14.36
N CYS A 36 12.53 4.85 -13.72
CA CYS A 36 11.87 3.71 -14.35
C CYS A 36 10.34 3.88 -14.30
N TRP A 37 9.76 4.55 -15.31
CA TRP A 37 8.33 4.89 -15.32
C TRP A 37 7.39 3.68 -15.28
N LYS A 38 7.80 2.56 -15.89
CA LYS A 38 7.05 1.31 -15.83
C LYS A 38 6.93 0.83 -14.37
N ALA A 39 8.02 0.90 -13.61
CA ALA A 39 8.04 0.52 -12.21
C ALA A 39 7.24 1.50 -11.33
N VAL A 40 7.36 2.80 -11.58
CA VAL A 40 6.51 3.81 -10.92
C VAL A 40 5.03 3.50 -11.14
N SER A 41 4.61 3.26 -12.39
CA SER A 41 3.22 2.97 -12.71
C SER A 41 2.70 1.67 -12.07
N ALA A 42 3.54 0.63 -12.02
CA ALA A 42 3.22 -0.62 -11.35
C ALA A 42 3.04 -0.44 -9.84
N ALA A 43 3.96 0.28 -9.18
CA ALA A 43 3.87 0.59 -7.76
C ALA A 43 2.60 1.36 -7.41
N VAL A 44 2.27 2.40 -8.18
CA VAL A 44 1.05 3.19 -7.94
C VAL A 44 -0.20 2.33 -8.10
N SER A 45 -0.28 1.55 -9.17
CA SER A 45 -1.44 0.70 -9.42
C SER A 45 -1.64 -0.32 -8.30
N GLN A 46 -0.55 -0.93 -7.82
CA GLN A 46 -0.59 -1.85 -6.68
C GLN A 46 -1.01 -1.14 -5.38
N ALA A 47 -0.50 0.07 -5.12
CA ALA A 47 -0.86 0.84 -3.94
C ALA A 47 -2.35 1.21 -3.93
N VAL A 48 -2.90 1.63 -5.08
CA VAL A 48 -4.33 1.94 -5.22
C VAL A 48 -5.19 0.69 -5.01
N GLN A 49 -4.81 -0.44 -5.62
CA GLN A 49 -5.53 -1.69 -5.42
C GLN A 49 -5.55 -2.09 -3.94
N ALA A 50 -4.39 -2.04 -3.27
CA ALA A 50 -4.28 -2.34 -1.86
C ALA A 50 -5.14 -1.40 -0.99
N LEU A 51 -5.21 -0.10 -1.33
CA LEU A 51 -6.10 0.82 -0.63
C LEU A 51 -7.58 0.46 -0.80
N CYS A 52 -8.02 0.04 -2.00
CA CYS A 52 -9.38 -0.44 -2.23
C CYS A 52 -9.69 -1.68 -1.37
N GLU A 53 -8.79 -2.67 -1.36
CA GLU A 53 -8.93 -3.89 -0.56
C GLU A 53 -9.01 -3.58 0.95
N VAL A 54 -8.24 -2.60 1.42
CA VAL A 54 -8.32 -2.08 2.80
C VAL A 54 -9.67 -1.41 3.08
N ALA A 55 -10.17 -0.61 2.15
CA ALA A 55 -11.46 0.07 2.29
C ALA A 55 -12.62 -0.93 2.37
N GLU A 56 -12.61 -1.97 1.55
CA GLU A 56 -13.60 -3.05 1.56
C GLU A 56 -13.59 -3.83 2.88
N ASN A 57 -12.42 -3.99 3.50
CA ASN A 57 -12.25 -4.71 4.76
C ASN A 57 -12.24 -3.82 6.02
N ARG A 58 -12.50 -2.52 5.88
CA ARG A 58 -12.30 -1.50 6.93
C ARG A 58 -12.93 -1.85 8.28
N ARG A 59 -14.16 -2.38 8.29
CA ARG A 59 -14.87 -2.76 9.52
C ARG A 59 -14.13 -3.84 10.30
N LYS A 60 -13.60 -4.85 9.61
CA LYS A 60 -12.84 -5.95 10.22
C LYS A 60 -11.46 -5.46 10.68
N LEU A 61 -10.77 -4.67 9.86
CA LEU A 61 -9.45 -4.11 10.15
C LEU A 61 -9.45 -3.10 11.32
N SER A 62 -10.62 -2.60 11.72
CA SER A 62 -10.76 -1.67 12.85
C SER A 62 -10.86 -2.39 14.21
N ARG A 63 -10.81 -3.73 14.22
CA ARG A 63 -10.78 -4.55 15.43
C ARG A 63 -9.34 -4.96 15.78
N PRO A 64 -9.05 -5.31 17.05
CA PRO A 64 -7.73 -5.83 17.42
C PRO A 64 -7.31 -7.02 16.56
N ALA A 65 -6.04 -7.07 16.15
CA ALA A 65 -5.53 -8.08 15.23
C ALA A 65 -5.62 -9.51 15.81
N VAL A 66 -5.59 -9.64 17.13
CA VAL A 66 -5.76 -10.92 17.84
C VAL A 66 -7.18 -11.48 17.69
N GLU A 67 -8.20 -10.64 17.47
CA GLU A 67 -9.59 -11.08 17.26
C GLU A 67 -9.91 -11.42 15.80
N ILE A 68 -8.98 -11.17 14.89
CA ILE A 68 -9.19 -11.36 13.45
C ILE A 68 -8.86 -12.80 13.08
N ASP A 69 -9.80 -13.70 13.34
CA ASP A 69 -9.64 -15.11 12.99
C ASP A 69 -9.94 -15.34 11.51
N GLY A 70 -9.06 -16.11 10.86
CA GLY A 70 -9.28 -16.84 9.61
C GLY A 70 -9.87 -16.08 8.42
N GLY A 71 -9.79 -16.72 7.26
CA GLY A 71 -10.39 -16.25 6.03
C GLY A 71 -9.40 -16.09 4.90
N ASP A 72 -9.93 -16.16 3.69
CA ASP A 72 -9.21 -15.81 2.48
C ASP A 72 -9.21 -14.28 2.38
N PHE A 73 -8.09 -13.67 2.76
CA PHE A 73 -7.93 -12.23 2.75
C PHE A 73 -7.07 -11.79 1.57
N PRO A 74 -7.34 -10.59 1.03
CA PRO A 74 -6.38 -9.94 0.16
C PRO A 74 -5.02 -9.82 0.84
N GLU A 75 -3.96 -9.84 0.04
CA GLU A 75 -2.60 -9.91 0.55
C GLU A 75 -2.26 -8.75 1.49
N VAL A 76 -2.72 -7.53 1.19
CA VAL A 76 -2.50 -6.35 2.05
C VAL A 76 -3.10 -6.56 3.45
N VAL A 77 -4.31 -7.12 3.53
CA VAL A 77 -5.01 -7.37 4.80
C VAL A 77 -4.26 -8.40 5.62
N ARG A 78 -3.84 -9.49 4.98
CA ARG A 78 -3.07 -10.54 5.64
C ARG A 78 -1.77 -9.97 6.23
N ARG A 79 -1.01 -9.20 5.44
CA ARG A 79 0.23 -8.55 5.91
C ARG A 79 -0.01 -7.59 7.07
N MET A 80 -1.08 -6.80 7.04
CA MET A 80 -1.42 -5.89 8.14
C MET A 80 -1.72 -6.64 9.44
N VAL A 81 -2.51 -7.72 9.37
CA VAL A 81 -2.85 -8.55 10.54
C VAL A 81 -1.60 -9.22 11.11
N GLU A 82 -0.78 -9.83 10.25
CA GLU A 82 0.47 -10.48 10.65
C GLU A 82 1.46 -9.49 11.27
N ALA A 83 1.62 -8.30 10.68
CA ALA A 83 2.49 -7.26 11.21
C ALA A 83 2.09 -6.82 12.63
N CYS A 84 0.80 -6.60 12.88
CA CYS A 84 0.32 -6.25 14.22
C CYS A 84 0.46 -7.42 15.21
N ARG A 85 0.23 -8.67 14.79
CA ARG A 85 0.43 -9.83 15.68
C ARG A 85 1.88 -10.04 16.05
N ALA A 86 2.80 -9.77 15.12
CA ALA A 86 4.24 -9.94 15.34
C ALA A 86 4.79 -9.01 16.44
N THR A 87 4.10 -7.93 16.80
CA THR A 87 4.53 -7.05 17.91
C THR A 87 4.21 -7.63 19.29
N GLY A 88 3.25 -8.57 19.38
CA GLY A 88 2.74 -9.09 20.65
C GLY A 88 1.78 -8.16 21.40
N ASP A 89 1.44 -6.98 20.86
CA ASP A 89 0.48 -6.06 21.46
C ASP A 89 -0.95 -6.44 21.06
N GLU A 90 -1.73 -6.95 22.02
CA GLU A 90 -3.10 -7.42 21.81
C GLU A 90 -4.10 -6.30 21.51
N THR A 91 -3.74 -5.04 21.73
CA THR A 91 -4.62 -3.88 21.50
C THR A 91 -4.50 -3.30 20.10
N LEU A 92 -3.43 -3.63 19.38
CA LEU A 92 -3.20 -3.09 18.04
C LEU A 92 -4.24 -3.61 17.05
N THR A 93 -4.80 -2.68 16.28
CA THR A 93 -5.62 -2.99 15.12
C THR A 93 -4.74 -3.03 13.86
N PRO A 94 -5.06 -3.86 12.86
CA PRO A 94 -4.34 -3.87 11.58
C PRO A 94 -4.20 -2.49 10.92
N MET A 95 -5.11 -1.56 11.22
CA MET A 95 -5.00 -0.19 10.71
C MET A 95 -3.69 0.51 11.11
N ALA A 96 -3.02 0.10 12.18
CA ALA A 96 -1.70 0.61 12.56
C ALA A 96 -0.60 0.27 11.54
N ALA A 97 -0.76 -0.81 10.77
CA ALA A 97 0.23 -1.29 9.79
C ALA A 97 -0.09 -0.87 8.34
N VAL A 98 -1.17 -0.12 8.10
CA VAL A 98 -1.70 0.15 6.75
C VAL A 98 -0.69 0.80 5.80
N ALA A 99 0.02 1.83 6.27
CA ALA A 99 0.98 2.56 5.44
C ALA A 99 2.18 1.69 5.06
N GLY A 100 2.67 0.88 6.00
CA GLY A 100 3.77 -0.07 5.76
C GLY A 100 3.36 -1.14 4.75
N ALA A 101 2.24 -1.82 4.99
CA ALA A 101 1.79 -2.91 4.13
C ALA A 101 1.52 -2.46 2.68
N ILE A 102 0.91 -1.28 2.48
CA ILE A 102 0.70 -0.73 1.14
C ILE A 102 2.05 -0.37 0.47
N SER A 103 2.98 0.21 1.23
CA SER A 103 4.30 0.59 0.71
C SER A 103 5.14 -0.63 0.31
N ASP A 104 5.09 -1.71 1.09
CA ASP A 104 5.80 -2.96 0.78
C ASP A 104 5.29 -3.57 -0.53
N LEU A 105 3.96 -3.66 -0.70
CA LEU A 105 3.36 -4.18 -1.93
C LEU A 105 3.70 -3.29 -3.14
N ALA A 106 3.66 -1.97 -2.98
CA ALA A 106 4.04 -1.03 -4.03
C ALA A 106 5.51 -1.19 -4.43
N ALA A 107 6.42 -1.34 -3.46
CA ALA A 107 7.84 -1.56 -3.70
C ALA A 107 8.09 -2.89 -4.43
N GLU A 108 7.42 -3.97 -4.02
CA GLU A 108 7.50 -5.27 -4.70
C GLU A 108 6.99 -5.20 -6.15
N ALA A 109 5.91 -4.47 -6.40
CA ALA A 109 5.40 -4.25 -7.76
C ALA A 109 6.39 -3.44 -8.62
N ALA A 110 7.04 -2.42 -8.06
CA ALA A 110 8.10 -1.69 -8.74
C ALA A 110 9.29 -2.60 -9.10
N LEU A 111 9.78 -3.41 -8.16
CA LEU A 111 10.89 -4.35 -8.39
C LEU A 111 10.54 -5.36 -9.48
N LYS A 112 9.35 -5.97 -9.42
CA LYS A 112 8.86 -6.89 -10.46
C LYS A 112 8.76 -6.22 -11.85
N ALA A 113 8.54 -4.91 -11.87
CA ALA A 113 8.46 -4.11 -13.09
C ALA A 113 9.81 -3.56 -13.58
N GLY A 114 10.90 -3.83 -12.87
CA GLY A 114 12.27 -3.49 -13.27
C GLY A 114 12.78 -2.16 -12.73
N ALA A 115 12.33 -1.76 -11.55
CA ALA A 115 13.14 -0.92 -10.67
C ALA A 115 14.45 -1.64 -10.30
#